data_AF-A0A2E2C5G7-F1
#
_entry.id   AF-A0A2E2C5G7-F1
#
_cell.length_a   1.000
_cell.length_b   1.000
_cell.length_c   1.000
_cell.angle_alpha   90.00
_cell.angle_beta   90.00
_cell.angle_gamma   90.00
#
_symmetry.space_group_name_H-M   'P 1'
#
loop_
_entity.id
_entity.type
_entity.pdbx_description
1 polymer ?
#
loop_
_entity_poly.entity_id
_entity_poly.type
_entity_poly.pdbx_seq_one_letter_code
_entity_poly.pdbx_strand_id
1 'polypeptide(L)' 'MKADPISKTKDDYADIISHISLPESPVGIDAQFTHAIIIAYLQQISGRLADIESQLKEIQSSDGVDQG' A
#
# COMPACT_ATOMS: atom_id res chain seq x y z
N MET A 1 0.96 8.35 11.51
CA MET A 1 1.77 7.36 10.78
C MET A 1 0.94 6.11 10.57
N LYS A 2 0.86 5.55 9.36
CA LYS A 2 0.26 4.23 9.17
C LYS A 2 1.14 3.21 9.91
N ALA A 3 0.52 2.24 10.59
CA ALA A 3 1.25 1.20 11.30
C ALA A 3 2.16 0.44 10.32
N ASP A 4 3.34 0.06 10.81
CA ASP A 4 4.32 -0.71 10.04
C ASP A 4 3.70 -2.06 9.62
N PRO A 5 3.62 -2.39 8.33
CA PRO A 5 3.09 -3.67 7.87
C PRO A 5 3.66 -4.91 8.57
N ILE A 6 4.93 -4.92 8.97
CA ILE A 6 5.54 -6.08 9.63
C ILE A 6 5.08 -6.26 11.08
N SER A 7 4.54 -5.21 11.73
CA SER A 7 4.07 -5.30 13.12
C SER A 7 2.65 -5.87 13.24
N LYS A 8 1.97 -6.08 12.10
CA LYS A 8 0.63 -6.65 12.05
C LYS A 8 0.67 -8.18 12.13
N THR A 9 -0.41 -8.74 12.66
CA THR A 9 -0.61 -10.18 12.76
C THR A 9 -1.07 -10.77 11.44
N LYS A 10 -1.08 -12.10 11.35
CA LYS A 10 -1.60 -12.80 10.19
C LYS A 10 -3.11 -12.60 9.99
N ASP A 11 -3.85 -12.50 11.09
CA ASP A 11 -5.30 -12.27 11.05
C ASP A 11 -5.62 -10.88 10.49
N ASP A 12 -4.78 -9.88 10.76
CA ASP A 12 -4.88 -8.54 10.17
C ASP A 12 -4.73 -8.55 8.63
N TYR A 13 -4.18 -9.62 8.08
CA TYR A 13 -4.01 -9.82 6.64
C TYR A 13 -4.91 -10.90 6.06
N ALA A 14 -5.91 -11.40 6.80
CA ALA A 14 -6.81 -12.45 6.33
C ALA A 14 -7.41 -12.14 4.95
N ASP A 15 -7.83 -10.89 4.70
CA ASP A 15 -8.39 -10.47 3.43
C ASP A 15 -7.36 -10.51 2.29
N ILE A 16 -6.14 -10.00 2.54
CA ILE A 16 -5.06 -10.00 1.54
C ILE A 16 -4.64 -11.43 1.24
N ILE A 17 -4.47 -12.25 2.29
CA ILE A 17 -4.09 -13.66 2.19
C ILE A 17 -5.17 -14.42 1.40
N SER A 18 -6.44 -14.23 1.71
CA SER A 18 -7.55 -14.86 0.97
C SER A 18 -7.59 -14.44 -0.50
N HIS A 19 -7.22 -13.20 -0.80
CA HIS A 19 -7.21 -12.71 -2.18
C HIS A 19 -6.06 -13.28 -3.01
N ILE A 20 -4.90 -13.51 -2.38
CA ILE A 20 -3.71 -14.05 -3.06
C ILE A 20 -3.57 -15.57 -2.94
N SER A 21 -4.34 -16.20 -2.06
CA SER A 21 -4.33 -17.65 -1.90
C SER A 21 -5.01 -18.30 -3.11
N LEU A 22 -4.22 -19.02 -3.90
CA LEU A 22 -4.76 -19.99 -4.84
C LEU A 22 -4.83 -21.35 -4.13
N PRO A 23 -5.94 -22.11 -4.26
CA PRO A 23 -6.07 -23.44 -3.67
C PRO A 23 -4.91 -24.38 -4.04
N GLU A 24 -4.41 -24.24 -5.28
CA GLU A 24 -3.29 -25.01 -5.84
C GLU A 24 -1.94 -24.32 -5.69
N SER A 25 -1.83 -23.31 -4.83
CA SER A 25 -0.57 -22.58 -4.67
C SER A 25 0.50 -23.52 -4.08
N PRO A 26 1.67 -23.69 -4.72
CA PRO A 26 2.77 -24.47 -4.16
C PRO A 26 3.42 -23.78 -2.95
N VAL A 27 2.97 -22.57 -2.62
CA VAL A 27 3.53 -21.71 -1.59
C VAL A 27 2.83 -21.99 -0.26
N GLY A 28 3.62 -22.38 0.74
CA GLY A 28 3.14 -22.64 2.10
C GLY A 28 2.59 -21.39 2.82
N ILE A 29 1.89 -21.65 3.92
CA ILE A 29 1.16 -20.67 4.72
C ILE A 29 2.02 -19.48 5.16
N ASP A 30 3.26 -19.70 5.59
CA ASP A 30 4.14 -18.63 6.09
C ASP A 30 4.64 -17.72 4.97
N ALA A 31 4.80 -18.28 3.77
CA ALA A 31 5.15 -17.50 2.59
C ALA A 31 3.96 -16.67 2.09
N GLN A 32 2.71 -17.14 2.26
CA GLN A 32 1.53 -16.30 2.00
C GLN A 32 1.45 -15.10 2.95
N PHE A 33 1.76 -15.29 4.24
CA PHE A 33 1.82 -14.18 5.19
C PHE A 33 2.92 -13.17 4.81
N THR A 34 4.09 -13.67 4.39
CA THR A 34 5.18 -12.82 3.90
C THR A 34 4.75 -12.01 2.66
N HIS A 35 4.07 -12.64 1.71
CA HIS A 35 3.52 -11.94 0.53
C HIS A 35 2.50 -10.87 0.92
N ALA A 36 1.64 -11.14 1.92
CA ALA A 36 0.68 -10.15 2.39
C ALA A 36 1.37 -8.91 3.01
N ILE A 37 2.45 -9.10 3.78
CA ILE A 37 3.27 -7.99 4.31
C ILE A 37 3.86 -7.17 3.16
N ILE A 38 4.44 -7.83 2.14
CA ILE A 38 5.01 -7.16 0.97
C ILE A 38 3.93 -6.32 0.25
N ILE A 39 2.76 -6.91 0.00
CA ILE A 39 1.64 -6.21 -0.64
C ILE A 39 1.20 -5.01 0.19
N ALA A 40 1.13 -5.13 1.50
CA ALA A 40 0.78 -4.03 2.39
C ALA A 40 1.80 -2.88 2.32
N TYR A 41 3.11 -3.17 2.22
CA TYR A 41 4.11 -2.12 1.95
C TYR A 41 3.89 -1.45 0.60
N LEU A 42 3.64 -2.23 -0.46
CA LEU A 42 3.41 -1.68 -1.80
C LEU A 42 2.19 -0.76 -1.84
N GLN A 43 1.09 -1.14 -1.17
CA GLN A 43 -0.10 -0.30 -1.04
C GLN A 43 0.19 0.99 -0.27
N GLN A 44 0.98 0.93 0.81
CA GLN A 44 1.38 2.13 1.55
C GLN A 44 2.24 3.07 0.71
N ILE A 45 3.23 2.53 -0.03
CA ILE A 45 4.10 3.31 -0.91
C ILE A 45 3.26 3.96 -2.02
N SER A 46 2.41 3.20 -2.69
CA SER A 46 1.53 3.70 -3.75
C SER A 46 0.61 4.82 -3.26
N GLY A 47 0.00 4.66 -2.08
CA GLY A 47 -0.82 5.73 -1.48
C GLY A 47 -0.01 7.00 -1.18
N ARG A 48 1.19 6.85 -0.62
CA ARG A 48 2.07 8.01 -0.35
C ARG A 48 2.51 8.72 -1.63
N LEU A 49 2.78 7.98 -2.71
CA LEU A 49 3.11 8.58 -4.00
C LEU A 49 1.92 9.35 -4.56
N ALA A 50 0.71 8.79 -4.52
CA ALA A 50 -0.49 9.47 -4.96
C ALA A 50 -0.76 10.76 -4.16
N ASP A 51 -0.55 10.74 -2.84
CA ASP A 51 -0.67 11.93 -1.98
C ASP A 51 0.34 13.02 -2.38
N ILE A 52 1.60 12.64 -2.63
CA ILE A 52 2.66 13.57 -3.07
C ILE A 52 2.33 14.15 -4.45
N GLU A 53 1.89 13.31 -5.40
CA GLU A 53 1.50 13.73 -6.74
C GLU A 53 0.33 14.72 -6.71
N SER A 54 -0.66 14.50 -5.83
CA SER A 54 -1.79 15.43 -5.62
C SER A 54 -1.30 16.78 -5.08
N GLN A 55 -0.46 16.77 -4.05
CA GLN A 55 0.08 17.99 -3.46
C GLN A 55 0.92 18.79 -4.45
N LEU A 56 1.74 18.13 -5.26
CA LEU A 56 2.53 18.79 -6.31
C LEU A 56 1.63 19.46 -7.36
N LYS A 57 0.54 18.79 -7.75
CA LYS A 57 -0.44 19.36 -8.68
C LYS A 57 -1.15 20.58 -8.09
N GLU A 58 -1.49 20.55 -6.80
CA GLU A 58 -2.08 21.69 -6.10
C GLU A 58 -1.12 22.89 -6.06
N ILE A 59 0.15 22.66 -5.68
CA ILE A 59 1.18 23.70 -5.64
C ILE A 59 1.38 24.35 -7.02
N GLN A 60 1.50 23.52 -8.07
CA GLN A 60 1.64 24.00 -9.45
C GLN A 60 0.40 24.79 -9.94
N SER A 61 -0.78 24.47 -9.40
CA SER A 61 -2.03 25.17 -9.74
C SER A 61 -2.16 26.50 -8.99
N SER A 62 -1.61 26.60 -7.77
CA SER A 62 -1.61 27.83 -6.97
C SER A 62 -0.56 28.85 -7.40
N ASP A 63 0.60 28.40 -7.89
CA ASP A 63 1.66 29.29 -8.40
C ASP A 63 1.32 29.92 -9.78
N GLY A 64 0.22 29.50 -10.41
CA GLY A 64 -0.29 30.05 -11.67
C GLY A 64 -1.26 31.23 -11.52
N VAL A 65 -1.59 31.67 -10.31
CA VAL A 65 -2.55 32.76 -10.03
C VAL A 65 -1.84 33.95 -9.37
N ASP A 66 -0.78 34.44 -10.00
CA ASP A 66 -0.28 35.80 -9.77
C ASP A 66 0.12 36.44 -11.11
N GLN A 67 -0.89 36.77 -11.92
CA GLN A 67 -0.77 37.79 -12.96
C GLN A 67 -2.06 38.60 -12.98
N GLY A 68 -1.99 39.81 -12.44
CA GLY A 68 -3.05 40.82 -12.44
C GLY A 68 -2.76 41.97 -11.50
#